data_AF-J9DWI8-F1
#
_entry.id   AF-J9DWI8-F1
#
_cell.length_a   1.000
_cell.length_b   1.000
_cell.length_c   1.000
_cell.angle_alpha   90.00
_cell.angle_beta   90.00
_cell.angle_gamma   90.00
#
_symmetry.space_group_name_H-M   'P 1'
#
loop_
_entity.id
_entity.type
_entity.pdbx_description
1 polymer ?
#
loop_
_entity_poly.entity_id
_entity_poly.type
_entity_poly.pdbx_seq_one_letter_code
_entity_poly.pdbx_strand_id
1 'polypeptide(L)' 'MVVHAKDENARHFYEHLGFVPFPGESLTLYRLLKDIRAMRDN' A
#
# COMPACT_ATOMS: atom_id res chain seq x y z
N MET A 1 -5.90 -4.64 2.38
CA MET A 1 -5.44 -5.22 1.11
C MET A 1 -3.94 -5.27 1.14
N VAL A 2 -3.35 -6.35 0.62
CA VAL A 2 -1.90 -6.56 0.53
C VAL A 2 -1.52 -6.62 -0.94
N VAL A 3 -0.39 -6.01 -1.29
CA VAL A 3 0.20 -6.03 -2.63
C VAL A 3 1.68 -6.37 -2.52
N HIS A 4 2.21 -7.00 -3.56
CA HIS A 4 3.64 -7.23 -3.70
C HIS A 4 4.14 -6.39 -4.88
N ALA A 5 5.04 -5.45 -4.60
CA ALA A 5 5.69 -4.63 -5.60
C ALA A 5 6.75 -5.45 -6.33
N LYS A 6 6.77 -5.36 -7.66
CA LYS A 6 7.76 -6.06 -8.49
C LYS A 6 9.18 -5.50 -8.34
N ASP A 7 9.29 -4.22 -7.98
CA ASP A 7 10.54 -3.47 -7.84
C ASP A 7 10.33 -2.23 -6.96
N GLU A 8 11.42 -1.52 -6.70
CA GLU A 8 11.45 -0.32 -5.86
C GLU A 8 10.62 0.84 -6.44
N ASN A 9 10.55 0.95 -7.77
CA ASN A 9 9.73 1.97 -8.41
C ASN A 9 8.22 1.70 -8.20
N ALA A 10 7.82 0.43 -8.29
CA ALA A 10 6.46 0.01 -7.95
C ALA A 10 6.17 0.20 -6.46
N ARG A 11 7.14 -0.03 -5.57
CA ARG A 11 7.01 0.27 -4.13
C ARG A 11 6.64 1.73 -3.92
N HIS A 12 7.41 2.65 -4.50
CA HIS A 12 7.14 4.09 -4.41
C HIS A 12 5.76 4.46 -4.98
N PHE A 13 5.35 3.88 -6.10
CA PHE A 13 4.01 4.10 -6.63
C PHE A 13 2.91 3.75 -5.60
N TYR A 14 3.02 2.60 -4.93
CA TYR A 14 2.05 2.20 -3.91
C TYR A 14 2.11 3.06 -2.64
N GLU A 15 3.30 3.51 -2.23
CA GLU A 15 3.46 4.45 -1.10
C GLU A 15 2.70 5.76 -1.35
N HIS A 16 2.76 6.33 -2.56
CA HIS A 16 1.98 7.52 -2.93
C HIS A 16 0.47 7.29 -2.85
N LEU A 17 0.00 6.05 -3.03
CA LEU A 17 -1.40 5.65 -2.87
C LEU A 17 -1.79 5.35 -1.40
N GLY A 18 -0.89 5.61 -0.45
CA GLY A 18 -1.11 5.42 0.97
C GLY A 18 -0.97 3.97 1.45
N PHE A 19 -0.26 3.13 0.68
CA PHE A 19 0.19 1.82 1.18
C PHE A 19 1.45 1.99 2.00
N VAL A 20 1.65 1.11 2.98
CA VAL A 20 2.82 1.10 3.85
C VAL A 20 3.55 -0.24 3.70
N PRO A 21 4.90 -0.26 3.73
CA PRO A 21 5.67 -1.49 3.64
C PRO A 21 5.49 -2.36 4.88
N PHE A 22 5.54 -3.68 4.70
CA PHE A 22 5.60 -4.62 5.82
C PHE A 22 6.96 -4.53 6.51
N PRO A 23 6.99 -4.61 7.86
CA PRO A 23 8.25 -4.68 8.59
C PRO A 23 9.08 -5.89 8.12
N GLY A 24 10.32 -5.64 7.67
CA GLY A 24 11.23 -6.69 7.20
C GLY A 24 11.03 -7.13 5.74
N GLU A 25 9.94 -6.74 5.08
CA GLU A 25 9.66 -7.04 3.67
C GLU A 25 9.28 -5.75 2.91
N SER A 26 10.27 -4.98 2.47
CA SER A 26 10.05 -3.66 1.86
C SER A 26 9.19 -3.69 0.58
N LEU A 27 9.21 -4.80 -0.17
CA LEU A 27 8.42 -4.96 -1.40
C LEU A 27 7.00 -5.50 -1.17
N THR A 28 6.69 -5.95 0.04
CA THR A 28 5.32 -6.31 0.40
C THR A 28 4.69 -5.11 1.09
N LEU A 29 3.57 -4.59 0.60
CA LEU A 29 2.89 -3.43 1.17
C LEU A 29 1.44 -3.73 1.51
N TYR A 30 0.89 -2.99 2.46
CA TYR A 30 -0.51 -3.10 2.84
C TYR A 30 -1.19 -1.74 3.02
N ARG A 31 -2.51 -1.78 2.91
CA ARG A 31 -3.42 -0.68 3.29
C ARG A 31 -4.67 -1.25 3.95
N LEU A 32 -5.18 -0.57 4.99
CA LEU A 32 -6.35 -1.04 5.72
C LEU A 32 -7.63 -0.82 4.92
N LEU A 33 -8.52 -1.81 4.91
CA LEU A 33 -9.79 -1.72 4.19
C LEU A 33 -10.70 -0.61 4.73
N LYS A 34 -10.63 -0.32 6.03
CA LYS A 34 -11.38 0.77 6.67
C LYS A 34 -11.01 2.13 6.06
N ASP A 35 -9.72 2.34 5.77
CA ASP A 35 -9.22 3.60 5.21
C ASP A 35 -9.63 3.74 3.74
N ILE A 36 -9.74 2.63 3.01
CA ILE A 36 -10.26 2.62 1.63
C ILE A 36 -11.76 2.95 1.61
N ARG A 37 -12.53 2.37 2.54
CA ARG A 37 -13.98 2.66 2.67
C ARG A 37 -14.24 4.12 3.00
N ALA A 38 -13.45 4.71 3.90
CA ALA A 38 -13.56 6.12 4.27
C ALA A 38 -13.33 7.09 3.10
N MET A 39 -12.60 6.69 2.05
CA MET A 39 -12.42 7.53 0.84
C MET A 39 -13.66 7.57 -0.06
N ARG A 40 -14.57 6.60 0.07
CA ARG A 40 -15.74 6.45 -0.82
C ARG A 40 -16.92 7.34 -0.39
N ASP A 41 -16.90 7.84 0.84
CA ASP A 41 -18.00 8.63 1.43
C ASP A 41 -17.77 10.14 1.28
N ASN A 42 -16.97 10.58 0.29
CA ASN A 42 -16.73 11.99 -0.05
C ASN A 42 -17.20 12.34 -1.47
#